data_AF-A0A3E0UD28-F1
#
_entry.id   AF-A0A3E0UD28-F1
#
_cell.length_a   1.000
_cell.length_b   1.000
_cell.length_c   1.000
_cell.angle_alpha   90.00
_cell.angle_beta   90.00
_cell.angle_gamma   90.00
#
_symmetry.space_group_name_H-M   'P 1'
#
loop_
_entity.id
_entity.type
_entity.pdbx_description
1 polymer ?
#
loop_
_entity_poly.entity_id
_entity_poly.type
_entity_poly.pdbx_seq_one_letter_code
_entity_poly.pdbx_strand_id
1 'polypeptide(L)'
;MLAKKFQRARRLTDQIAEFVEAFNIEGCQLLLAQRLTLLTEIKSELESYTPENKALRVEFEELLLWIEEQDKQPQEKAEDFKNKYQDKLKKQKKTNFAIKQYTSL
;
A
#
# COMPACT_ATOMS: atom_id res chain seq x y z
N MET A 1 5.20 -18.83 -17.60
CA MET A 1 4.14 -18.56 -16.60
C MET A 1 4.48 -17.36 -15.72
N LEU A 2 5.72 -17.23 -15.25
CA LEU A 2 6.21 -16.09 -14.44
C LEU A 2 5.94 -14.68 -15.03
N ALA A 3 6.15 -14.45 -16.33
CA ALA A 3 5.88 -13.16 -16.94
C ALA A 3 4.43 -12.66 -16.73
N LYS A 4 3.44 -13.56 -16.75
CA LYS A 4 2.05 -13.22 -16.44
C LYS A 4 1.86 -12.87 -14.97
N LYS A 5 2.57 -13.56 -14.07
CA LYS A 5 2.58 -13.26 -12.64
C LYS A 5 3.22 -11.89 -12.36
N PHE A 6 4.31 -11.54 -13.03
CA PHE A 6 4.93 -10.21 -12.93
C PHE A 6 3.98 -9.10 -13.37
N GLN A 7 3.33 -9.27 -14.53
CA GLN A 7 2.31 -8.33 -15.00
C GLN A 7 1.14 -8.22 -14.04
N ARG A 8 0.71 -9.34 -13.43
CA ARG A 8 -0.35 -9.33 -12.43
C ARG A 8 0.07 -8.58 -11.16
N ALA A 9 1.31 -8.75 -10.69
CA ALA A 9 1.83 -8.01 -9.55
C ALA A 9 1.85 -6.50 -9.81
N ARG A 10 2.28 -6.07 -11.02
CA ARG A 10 2.21 -4.66 -11.43
C ARG A 10 0.79 -4.11 -11.39
N ARG A 11 -0.17 -4.83 -12.00
CA ARG A 11 -1.59 -4.43 -11.96
C ARG A 11 -2.14 -4.32 -10.55
N LEU A 12 -1.79 -5.26 -9.66
CA LEU A 12 -2.22 -5.19 -8.26
C LEU A 12 -1.66 -3.93 -7.58
N THR A 13 -0.41 -3.58 -7.82
CA THR A 13 0.19 -2.35 -7.31
C THR A 13 -0.53 -1.10 -7.82
N ASP A 14 -0.85 -1.02 -9.12
CA ASP A 14 -1.60 0.11 -9.68
C ASP A 14 -3.00 0.23 -9.05
N GLN A 15 -3.71 -0.90 -8.90
CA GLN A 15 -5.03 -0.94 -8.27
C GLN A 15 -5.00 -0.57 -6.78
N ILE A 16 -3.92 -0.90 -6.07
CA ILE A 16 -3.73 -0.48 -4.68
C ILE A 16 -3.62 1.06 -4.62
N ALA A 17 -2.88 1.68 -5.53
CA ALA A 17 -2.75 3.14 -5.57
C ALA A 17 -4.12 3.81 -5.78
N GLU A 18 -4.93 3.31 -6.71
CA GLU A 18 -6.31 3.79 -6.95
C GLU A 18 -7.18 3.68 -5.68
N PHE A 19 -7.07 2.58 -4.94
CA PHE A 19 -7.85 2.37 -3.72
C PHE A 19 -7.39 3.26 -2.56
N VAL A 20 -6.10 3.58 -2.48
CA VAL A 20 -5.59 4.56 -1.52
C VAL A 20 -6.17 5.95 -1.83
N GLU A 21 -6.23 6.35 -3.10
CA GLU A 21 -6.85 7.62 -3.50
C GLU A 21 -8.35 7.65 -3.21
N ALA A 22 -9.03 6.51 -3.34
CA ALA A 22 -10.44 6.35 -2.99
C ALA A 22 -10.70 6.15 -1.48
N PHE A 23 -9.67 6.16 -0.62
CA PHE A 23 -9.75 5.82 0.81
C PHE A 23 -10.40 4.46 1.11
N ASN A 24 -10.32 3.52 0.17
CA ASN A 24 -10.88 2.18 0.33
C ASN A 24 -9.90 1.27 1.09
N ILE A 25 -9.87 1.40 2.42
CA ILE A 25 -8.92 0.68 3.29
C ILE A 25 -9.11 -0.85 3.18
N GLU A 26 -10.35 -1.33 3.19
CA GLU A 26 -10.66 -2.76 3.09
C GLU A 26 -10.18 -3.34 1.75
N GLY A 27 -10.44 -2.61 0.65
CA GLY A 27 -9.92 -2.96 -0.66
C GLY A 27 -8.39 -2.99 -0.70
N CYS A 28 -7.72 -1.99 -0.11
CA CYS A 28 -6.26 -1.95 -0.04
C CYS A 28 -5.71 -3.18 0.68
N GLN A 29 -6.28 -3.53 1.84
CA GLN A 29 -5.83 -4.70 2.62
C GLN A 29 -5.96 -6.00 1.82
N LEU A 30 -7.08 -6.18 1.12
CA LEU A 30 -7.31 -7.35 0.28
C LEU A 30 -6.28 -7.43 -0.85
N LEU A 31 -6.05 -6.35 -1.59
CA LEU A 31 -5.11 -6.34 -2.71
C LEU A 31 -3.65 -6.45 -2.26
N LEU A 32 -3.28 -5.87 -1.13
CA LEU A 32 -1.95 -6.03 -0.52
C LEU A 32 -1.69 -7.50 -0.16
N ALA A 33 -2.68 -8.17 0.45
CA ALA A 33 -2.58 -9.60 0.76
C ALA A 33 -2.40 -10.44 -0.52
N GLN A 34 -3.21 -10.18 -1.56
CA GLN A 34 -3.08 -10.86 -2.85
C GLN A 34 -1.71 -10.64 -3.50
N ARG A 35 -1.19 -9.41 -3.46
CA ARG A 35 0.14 -9.07 -3.98
C ARG A 35 1.23 -9.83 -3.22
N LEU A 36 1.16 -9.88 -1.89
CA LEU A 36 2.13 -10.59 -1.06
C LEU A 36 2.15 -12.10 -1.34
N THR A 37 0.98 -12.72 -1.44
CA THR A 37 0.86 -14.14 -1.81
C THR A 37 1.48 -14.38 -3.19
N LEU A 38 1.16 -13.55 -4.18
CA LEU A 38 1.68 -13.68 -5.54
C LEU A 38 3.21 -13.53 -5.61
N LEU A 39 3.79 -12.57 -4.89
CA LEU A 39 5.24 -12.39 -4.81
C LEU A 39 5.92 -13.58 -4.13
N THR A 40 5.28 -14.18 -3.14
CA THR A 40 5.78 -15.39 -2.46
C THR A 40 5.77 -16.59 -3.40
N GLU A 41 4.69 -16.78 -4.16
CA GLU A 41 4.60 -17.83 -5.19
C GLU A 41 5.66 -17.64 -6.29
N ILE A 42 5.84 -16.41 -6.76
CA ILE A 42 6.88 -16.06 -7.74
C ILE A 42 8.26 -16.45 -7.20
N LYS A 43 8.57 -16.05 -5.96
CA LYS A 43 9.86 -16.35 -5.33
C LYS A 43 10.10 -17.85 -5.22
N SER A 44 9.11 -18.59 -4.76
CA SER A 44 9.20 -20.06 -4.65
C SER A 44 9.41 -20.72 -6.01
N GLU A 45 8.70 -20.26 -7.05
CA GLU A 45 8.89 -20.75 -8.43
C GLU A 45 10.32 -20.46 -8.91
N LEU A 46 10.84 -19.24 -8.70
CA LEU A 46 12.21 -18.84 -9.04
C LEU A 46 13.29 -19.66 -8.34
N GLU A 47 13.06 -20.03 -7.07
CA GLU A 47 13.96 -20.88 -6.29
C GLU A 47 13.99 -22.33 -6.81
N SER A 48 12.90 -22.80 -7.42
CA SER A 48 12.81 -24.13 -8.03
C SER A 48 13.47 -24.25 -9.42
N TYR A 49 13.77 -23.12 -10.08
CA TYR A 49 14.50 -23.13 -11.36
C TYR A 49 16.01 -23.25 -11.15
N THR A 50 16.69 -23.87 -12.12
CA THR A 50 18.16 -23.99 -12.12
C THR A 50 18.84 -22.60 -12.09
N PRO A 51 20.09 -22.51 -11.59
CA PRO A 51 20.83 -21.25 -11.48
C PRO A 51 21.01 -20.48 -12.81
N GLU A 52 20.78 -21.13 -13.95
CA GLU A 52 20.92 -20.51 -15.29
C GLU A 52 19.84 -19.45 -15.57
N ASN A 53 18.74 -19.40 -14.81
CA ASN A 53 17.69 -18.39 -14.96
C ASN A 53 18.02 -17.04 -14.29
N LYS A 54 19.28 -16.59 -14.41
CA LYS A 54 19.75 -15.30 -13.87
C LYS A 54 18.93 -14.12 -14.37
N ALA A 55 18.50 -14.13 -15.64
CA ALA A 55 17.68 -13.08 -16.22
C ALA A 55 16.32 -12.91 -15.49
N LEU A 56 15.64 -14.01 -15.16
CA LEU A 56 14.35 -13.95 -14.46
C LEU A 56 14.49 -13.49 -13.00
N ARG A 57 15.62 -13.78 -12.37
CA ARG A 57 15.92 -13.27 -11.02
C ARG A 57 16.14 -11.76 -11.03
N VAL A 58 16.89 -11.26 -12.01
CA VAL A 58 17.08 -9.82 -12.22
C VAL A 58 15.74 -9.13 -12.49
N GLU A 59 14.91 -9.69 -13.38
CA GLU A 59 13.58 -9.11 -13.67
C GLU A 59 12.68 -9.08 -12.43
N PHE A 60 12.78 -10.08 -11.56
CA PHE A 60 12.05 -10.09 -10.29
C PHE A 60 12.59 -9.05 -9.29
N GLU A 61 13.90 -8.87 -9.19
CA GLU A 61 14.50 -7.81 -8.38
C GLU A 61 14.08 -6.42 -8.88
N GLU A 62 14.09 -6.19 -10.19
CA GLU A 62 13.58 -4.96 -10.80
C GLU A 62 12.10 -4.72 -10.49
N LEU A 63 11.28 -5.77 -10.50
CA LEU A 63 9.88 -5.69 -10.10
C LEU A 63 9.74 -5.28 -8.63
N LEU A 64 10.55 -5.85 -7.72
CA LEU A 64 10.50 -5.50 -6.29
C LEU A 64 10.90 -4.05 -6.04
N LEU A 65 11.97 -3.57 -6.69
CA LEU A 65 12.39 -2.16 -6.63
C LEU A 65 11.32 -1.22 -7.17
N TRP A 66 10.66 -1.59 -8.28
CA TRP A 66 9.56 -0.81 -8.83
C TRP A 66 8.37 -0.76 -7.86
N ILE A 67 8.01 -1.88 -7.23
CA ILE A 67 6.92 -1.92 -6.22
C ILE A 67 7.26 -1.03 -5.03
N GLU A 68 8.49 -1.10 -4.52
CA GLU A 68 8.95 -0.25 -3.42
C GLU A 68 8.81 1.23 -3.76
N GLU A 69 9.18 1.63 -4.97
CA GLU A 69 9.02 3.02 -5.43
C GLU A 69 7.54 3.43 -5.52
N GLN A 70 6.67 2.56 -6.03
CA GLN A 70 5.23 2.86 -6.12
C GLN A 70 4.58 3.00 -4.75
N ASP A 71 5.03 2.24 -3.74
CA ASP A 71 4.44 2.26 -2.40
C ASP A 71 4.82 3.52 -1.59
N LYS A 72 5.89 4.24 -1.96
CA LYS A 72 6.32 5.47 -1.26
C LYS A 72 5.26 6.58 -1.29
N GLN A 73 4.68 6.88 -2.45
CA GLN A 73 3.72 7.97 -2.57
C GLN A 73 2.42 7.74 -1.76
N PRO A 74 1.78 6.55 -1.83
CA PRO A 74 0.67 6.19 -0.95
C PRO A 74 1.01 6.31 0.54
N GLN A 75 2.22 5.90 0.94
CA GLN A 75 2.64 5.92 2.34
C GLN A 75 2.75 7.36 2.88
N GLU A 76 3.37 8.25 2.12
CA GLU A 76 3.46 9.68 2.46
C GLU A 76 2.07 10.31 2.57
N LYS A 77 1.19 10.05 1.58
CA LYS A 77 -0.20 10.53 1.59
C LYS A 77 -0.97 10.03 2.82
N ALA A 78 -0.82 8.76 3.19
CA ALA A 78 -1.52 8.17 4.34
C ALA A 78 -1.10 8.84 5.66
N GLU A 79 0.20 9.09 5.84
CA GLU A 79 0.72 9.76 7.04
C GLU A 79 0.24 11.23 7.10
N ASP A 80 0.23 11.92 5.96
CA ASP A 80 -0.33 13.27 5.83
C ASP A 80 -1.82 13.33 6.21
N PHE A 81 -2.62 12.36 5.75
CA PHE A 81 -4.04 12.29 6.11
C PHE A 81 -4.25 12.05 7.59
N LYS A 82 -3.48 11.13 8.18
CA LYS A 82 -3.50 10.86 9.62
C LYS A 82 -3.17 12.12 10.43
N ASN A 83 -2.13 12.85 10.04
CA ASN A 83 -1.74 14.11 10.69
C ASN A 83 -2.87 15.16 10.61
N LYS A 84 -3.41 15.39 9.41
CA LYS A 84 -4.54 16.31 9.20
C LYS A 84 -5.77 15.93 10.03
N TYR A 85 -6.06 14.64 10.14
CA TYR A 85 -7.19 14.14 10.92
C TYR A 85 -6.99 14.33 12.43
N GLN A 86 -5.80 14.03 12.94
CA GLN A 86 -5.46 14.27 14.35
C GLN A 86 -5.59 15.75 14.72
N ASP A 87 -5.17 16.66 13.84
CA ASP A 87 -5.30 18.10 14.07
C ASP A 87 -6.76 18.57 14.06
N LYS A 88 -7.59 18.04 13.16
CA LYS A 88 -9.04 18.28 13.17
C LYS A 88 -9.67 17.81 14.49
N LEU A 89 -9.32 16.62 14.97
CA LEU A 89 -9.80 16.10 16.25
C LEU A 89 -9.39 16.98 17.43
N LYS A 90 -8.13 17.45 17.48
CA LYS A 90 -7.66 18.37 18.53
C LYS A 90 -8.48 19.67 18.53
N LYS A 91 -8.73 20.25 17.35
CA LYS A 91 -9.56 21.46 17.21
C LYS A 91 -10.99 21.20 17.68
N GLN A 92 -11.62 20.11 17.25
CA GLN A 92 -12.97 19.75 17.64
C GLN A 92 -13.11 19.54 19.15
N LYS A 93 -12.13 18.88 19.80
CA LYS A 93 -12.10 18.72 21.26
C LYS A 93 -12.05 20.06 21.99
N LYS A 94 -11.21 21.00 21.52
CA LYS A 94 -11.13 22.36 22.09
C LYS A 94 -12.46 23.11 21.93
N THR A 95 -13.06 23.06 20.75
CA THR A 95 -14.36 23.68 20.47
C THR A 95 -15.46 23.08 21.35
N ASN A 96 -15.55 21.75 21.45
CA ASN A 96 -16.55 21.09 22.29
C ASN A 96 -16.37 21.39 23.78
N PHE A 97 -15.12 21.52 24.24
CA PHE A 97 -14.82 21.96 25.61
C PHE A 97 -15.31 23.40 25.84
N ALA A 98 -15.01 24.32 24.92
CA ALA A 98 -15.48 25.71 25.02
C ALA A 98 -17.01 25.79 25.01
N ILE A 99 -17.68 25.09 24.10
CA ILE A 99 -19.15 25.02 24.05
C ILE A 99 -19.71 24.55 25.40
N LYS A 100 -19.17 23.45 25.96
CA LYS A 100 -19.59 22.96 27.27
C LYS A 100 -19.47 24.03 28.35
N GLN A 101 -18.37 24.78 28.41
CA GLN A 101 -18.18 25.85 29.38
C GLN A 101 -19.25 26.95 29.26
N TYR A 102 -19.61 27.34 28.03
CA TYR A 102 -20.64 28.36 27.79
C TYR A 102 -22.07 27.88 28.08
N THR A 103 -22.39 26.61 27.81
CA THR A 103 -23.74 26.04 28.09
C THR A 103 -23.93 25.60 29.54
N SER A 104 -22.88 25.64 30.37
CA SER A 104 -22.95 25.32 31.81
C SER A 104 -23.10 26.57 32.70
N LEU A 105 -23.17 27.76 32.08
CA LEU A 105 -23.51 29.05 32.68
C LEU A 105 -25.01 29.32 32.51
#